data_AF-A0A967LNQ9-F1
#
_entry.id   AF-A0A967LNQ9-F1
#
_cell.length_a   1.000
_cell.length_b   1.000
_cell.length_c   1.000
_cell.angle_alpha   90.00
_cell.angle_beta   90.00
_cell.angle_gamma   90.00
#
_symmetry.space_group_name_H-M   'P 1'
#
loop_
_entity.id
_entity.type
_entity.pdbx_description
1 polymer ?
#
loop_
_entity_poly.entity_id
_entity_poly.type
_entity_poly.pdbx_seq_one_letter_code
_entity_poly.pdbx_strand_id
1 'polypeptide(L)'
;MTEVKRNGSFELVTPGGTVTAEKVVFATNAYSHFFKGLKRKQVPAGTYMQATEPLTEEQLEPIGWDGYEGVEDARNLIHFYRRTMD
;
A
#
# COMPACT_ATOMS: atom_id res chain seq x y z
N MET A 1 1.77 -17.79 -16.06
CA MET A 1 1.18 -16.60 -15.41
C MET A 1 -0.28 -16.89 -15.13
N THR A 2 -0.83 -16.47 -13.98
CA THR A 2 -2.25 -16.71 -13.69
C THR A 2 -3.13 -15.83 -14.57
N GLU A 3 -4.07 -16.43 -15.29
CA GLU A 3 -5.06 -15.74 -16.13
C GLU A 3 -6.47 -15.97 -15.57
N VAL A 4 -7.34 -14.96 -15.68
CA VAL A 4 -8.76 -15.06 -15.31
C VAL A 4 -9.62 -14.79 -16.53
N LYS A 5 -10.46 -15.77 -16.90
CA LYS A 5 -11.44 -15.70 -18.00
C LYS A 5 -12.85 -15.78 -17.44
N ARG A 6 -13.84 -15.27 -18.18
CA ARG A 6 -15.26 -15.33 -17.81
C ARG A 6 -16.09 -15.79 -19.00
N ASN A 7 -16.68 -16.98 -18.88
CA ASN A 7 -17.58 -17.59 -19.86
C ASN A 7 -18.70 -18.33 -19.09
N GLY A 8 -19.74 -17.60 -18.66
CA GLY A 8 -20.72 -18.11 -17.68
C GLY A 8 -20.16 -18.01 -16.26
N SER A 9 -19.28 -18.94 -15.88
CA SER A 9 -18.47 -18.89 -14.64
C SER A 9 -17.07 -18.31 -14.90
N PHE A 10 -16.29 -18.10 -13.83
CA PHE A 10 -14.89 -17.74 -13.94
C PHE A 10 -14.02 -18.99 -14.08
N GLU A 11 -13.01 -18.89 -14.95
CA GLU A 11 -11.96 -19.88 -15.14
C GLU A 11 -10.61 -19.24 -14.82
N LEU A 12 -9.86 -19.84 -13.89
CA LEU A 12 -8.53 -19.41 -13.49
C LEU A 12 -7.52 -20.42 -14.02
N VAL A 13 -6.66 -19.98 -14.93
CA VAL A 13 -5.58 -20.81 -15.48
C VAL A 13 -4.29 -20.44 -14.77
N THR A 14 -3.70 -21.40 -14.07
CA THR A 14 -2.42 -21.26 -13.36
C THR A 14 -1.39 -22.23 -13.95
N PRO A 15 -0.08 -22.08 -13.65
CA PRO A 15 0.91 -23.08 -14.04
C PRO A 15 0.63 -24.49 -13.47
N GLY A 16 -0.07 -24.59 -12.34
CA GLY A 16 -0.39 -25.87 -11.69
C GLY A 16 -1.73 -26.48 -12.13
N GLY A 17 -2.48 -25.84 -13.02
CA GLY A 17 -3.77 -26.31 -13.50
C GLY A 17 -4.85 -25.24 -13.52
N THR A 18 -6.07 -25.68 -13.78
CA THR A 18 -7.24 -24.82 -13.99
C THR A 18 -8.29 -25.02 -12.90
N VAL A 19 -8.84 -23.91 -12.39
CA VAL A 19 -9.93 -23.91 -11.41
C VAL A 19 -11.12 -23.15 -11.97
N THR A 20 -12.33 -23.68 -11.79
CA THR A 20 -13.58 -22.97 -12.13
C THR A 20 -14.28 -22.51 -10.86
N ALA A 21 -14.86 -21.31 -10.89
CA ALA A 21 -15.55 -20.73 -9.74
C ALA A 21 -16.65 -19.75 -10.19
N GLU A 22 -17.72 -19.62 -9.40
CA GLU A 22 -18.76 -18.61 -9.66
C GLU A 22 -18.33 -17.20 -9.28
N LYS A 23 -17.41 -17.08 -8.32
CA LYS A 23 -16.89 -15.80 -7.81
C LYS A 23 -15.37 -15.87 -7.68
N VAL A 24 -14.73 -14.73 -7.92
CA VAL A 24 -13.28 -14.56 -7.79
C VAL A 24 -12.99 -13.31 -6.97
N VAL A 25 -12.07 -13.42 -6.02
CA VAL A 25 -11.58 -12.29 -5.22
C VAL A 25 -10.12 -12.05 -5.59
N PHE A 26 -9.80 -10.81 -5.97
CA PHE A 26 -8.43 -10.38 -6.21
C PHE A 26 -7.80 -9.91 -4.89
N ALA A 27 -7.06 -10.81 -4.24
CA ALA A 27 -6.28 -10.53 -3.03
C ALA A 27 -4.77 -10.40 -3.33
N THR A 28 -4.43 -9.85 -4.49
CA THR A 28 -3.05 -9.85 -5.05
C THR A 28 -2.26 -8.57 -4.77
N ASN A 29 -2.76 -7.71 -3.89
CA ASN A 29 -2.09 -6.48 -3.47
C ASN A 29 -1.67 -5.61 -4.68
N ALA A 30 -0.46 -5.06 -4.68
CA ALA A 30 0.12 -4.27 -5.77
C ALA A 30 0.24 -5.02 -7.11
N TYR A 31 0.09 -6.36 -7.15
CA TYR A 31 0.22 -7.16 -8.38
C TYR A 31 -1.08 -7.32 -9.18
N SER A 32 -2.18 -6.74 -8.70
CA SER A 32 -3.50 -6.86 -9.36
C SER A 32 -3.51 -6.32 -10.79
N HIS A 33 -2.63 -5.37 -11.12
CA HIS A 33 -2.44 -4.84 -12.46
C HIS A 33 -1.98 -5.88 -13.50
N PHE A 34 -1.55 -7.07 -13.09
CA PHE A 34 -1.23 -8.18 -14.00
C PHE A 34 -2.46 -8.87 -14.59
N PHE A 35 -3.64 -8.69 -14.01
CA PHE A 35 -4.86 -9.25 -14.56
C PHE A 35 -5.47 -8.34 -15.63
N LYS A 36 -5.99 -8.97 -16.70
CA LYS A 36 -6.65 -8.28 -17.80
C LYS A 36 -7.81 -7.43 -17.26
N GLY A 37 -7.88 -6.17 -17.71
CA GLY A 37 -8.90 -5.21 -17.28
C GLY A 37 -8.59 -4.46 -15.98
N LEU A 38 -7.58 -4.87 -15.21
CA LEU A 38 -7.15 -4.18 -13.99
C LEU A 38 -5.92 -3.29 -14.19
N LYS A 39 -5.11 -3.53 -15.24
CA LYS A 39 -3.88 -2.76 -15.52
C LYS A 39 -4.08 -1.24 -15.56
N ARG A 40 -5.24 -0.76 -16.04
CA ARG A 40 -5.55 0.69 -16.15
C ARG A 40 -6.26 1.25 -14.92
N LYS A 41 -6.53 0.43 -13.91
CA LYS A 41 -7.24 0.79 -12.67
C LYS A 41 -6.33 0.91 -11.45
N GLN A 42 -5.03 0.66 -11.62
CA GLN A 42 -4.03 0.73 -10.57
C GLN A 42 -2.83 1.53 -11.09
N VAL A 43 -2.35 2.45 -10.26
CA VAL A 43 -1.11 3.18 -10.49
C VAL A 43 -0.18 2.91 -9.31
N PRO A 44 1.13 2.70 -9.54
CA PRO A 44 2.06 2.53 -8.44
C PRO A 44 2.20 3.86 -7.68
N ALA A 45 2.11 3.78 -6.35
CA ALA A 45 2.42 4.87 -5.45
C ALA A 45 3.47 4.38 -4.44
N GLY A 46 4.61 5.07 -4.38
CA GLY A 46 5.67 4.79 -3.41
C GLY A 46 5.43 5.58 -2.14
N THR A 47 5.46 4.91 -1.00
CA THR A 47 5.57 5.55 0.32
C THR A 47 6.98 5.36 0.84
N TYR A 48 7.53 6.41 1.46
CA TYR A 48 8.89 6.41 2.00
C TYR A 48 8.83 6.88 3.45
N MET A 49 9.54 6.15 4.29
CA MET A 49 9.70 6.50 5.71
C MET A 49 11.16 6.89 5.93
N GLN A 50 11.35 7.93 6.72
CA GLN A 50 12.65 8.41 7.16
C GLN A 50 12.63 8.49 8.69
N ALA A 51 13.72 8.10 9.31
CA ALA A 51 13.95 8.23 10.74
C ALA A 51 15.30 8.93 10.93
N THR A 52 15.38 9.76 11.96
CA THR A 52 16.62 10.38 12.41
C THR A 52 17.20 9.57 13.57
N GLU A 53 18.45 9.87 13.94
CA GLU A 53 18.91 9.62 15.31
C GLU A 53 18.01 10.39 16.30
N PRO A 54 17.98 10.02 17.60
CA PRO A 54 17.30 10.80 18.62
C PRO A 54 17.76 12.27 18.57
N LEU A 55 16.80 13.19 18.56
CA LEU A 55 17.11 14.61 18.59
C LEU A 55 17.59 15.00 20.00
N THR A 56 18.62 15.84 20.08
CA THR A 56 19.06 16.37 21.37
C THR A 56 18.03 17.37 21.91
N GLU A 57 18.07 17.63 23.22
CA GLU A 57 17.19 18.62 23.86
C GLU A 57 17.30 20.01 23.19
N GLU A 58 18.53 20.45 22.89
CA GLU A 58 18.79 21.71 22.20
C GLU A 58 18.18 21.78 20.78
N GLN A 59 17.99 20.63 20.12
CA GLN A 59 17.33 20.53 18.82
C GLN A 59 15.80 20.54 18.94
N LEU A 60 15.26 19.96 20.01
CA LEU A 60 13.82 19.81 20.24
C LEU A 60 13.18 21.08 20.84
N GLU A 61 13.83 21.74 21.79
CA GLU A 61 13.32 22.96 22.45
C GLU A 61 12.74 24.00 21.47
N PRO A 62 13.46 24.43 20.41
CA PRO A 62 12.92 25.43 19.49
C PRO A 62 11.75 24.93 18.62
N ILE A 63 11.55 23.61 18.50
CA ILE A 63 10.41 23.00 17.80
C ILE A 63 9.16 23.06 18.69
N GLY A 64 9.32 22.94 20.01
CA GLY A 64 8.23 23.02 20.99
C GLY A 64 7.22 21.88 20.90
N TRP A 65 7.68 20.67 20.52
CA TRP A 65 6.82 19.53 20.24
C TRP A 65 6.79 18.50 21.38
N ASP A 66 6.48 18.95 22.60
CA ASP A 66 6.53 18.12 23.81
C ASP A 66 5.36 17.13 23.96
N GLY A 67 4.27 17.34 23.21
CA GLY A 67 3.05 16.54 23.33
C GLY A 67 3.04 15.24 22.53
N TYR A 68 4.10 14.95 21.77
CA TYR A 68 4.24 13.73 20.94
C TYR A 68 3.06 13.52 19.96
N GLU A 69 2.38 14.59 19.58
CA GLU A 69 1.28 14.53 18.62
C GLU A 69 1.77 13.93 17.30
N GLY A 70 0.92 13.20 16.60
CA GLY A 70 1.15 12.89 15.19
C GLY A 70 0.63 14.04 14.34
N VAL A 71 1.41 14.48 13.35
CA VAL A 71 0.91 15.36 12.30
C VAL A 71 0.72 14.54 11.04
N GLU A 72 -0.47 14.65 10.45
CA GLU A 72 -0.82 14.01 9.19
C GLU A 72 -1.42 14.99 8.19
N ASP A 73 -1.11 14.75 6.91
CA ASP A 73 -1.76 15.36 5.76
C ASP A 73 -2.17 14.25 4.79
N ALA A 74 -3.42 14.29 4.33
CA ALA A 74 -4.04 13.26 3.51
C ALA A 74 -4.64 13.86 2.23
N ARG A 75 -3.82 14.59 1.46
CA ARG A 75 -4.19 15.10 0.12
C ARG A 75 -4.16 13.97 -0.91
N ASN A 76 -3.19 13.97 -1.81
CA ASN A 76 -3.08 12.92 -2.83
C ASN A 76 -2.35 11.67 -2.33
N LEU A 77 -1.49 11.84 -1.31
CA LEU A 77 -0.75 10.79 -0.61
C LEU A 77 -0.73 11.17 0.87
N ILE A 78 -0.49 10.17 1.72
CA ILE A 78 -0.40 10.36 3.16
C ILE A 78 1.02 10.77 3.50
N HIS A 79 1.16 11.93 4.12
CA HIS A 79 2.39 12.40 4.73
C HIS A 79 2.16 12.46 6.23
N PHE A 80 2.99 11.78 7.00
CA PHE A 80 2.90 11.84 8.45
C PHE A 80 4.27 11.85 9.08
N TYR A 81 4.36 12.52 10.22
CA TYR A 81 5.55 12.58 11.03
C TYR A 81 5.12 12.68 12.49
N ARG A 82 5.93 12.08 13.35
CA ARG A 82 5.72 12.05 14.79
C ARG A 82 7.07 11.85 15.46
N ARG A 83 7.17 12.26 16.72
CA ARG A 83 8.28 11.84 17.58
C ARG A 83 8.16 10.35 17.91
N THR A 84 9.30 9.67 18.01
CA THR A 84 9.40 8.35 18.63
C THR A 84 9.54 8.51 20.15
N MET A 85 9.47 7.41 20.91
CA MET A 85 9.45 7.47 22.38
C MET A 85 10.84 7.65 23.00
N ASP A 86 11.87 7.32 22.24
CA ASP A 86 13.29 7.42 22.57
C ASP A 86 13.85 8.83 22.40
#